data_AF-A0A1J1H6Q6-F1
#
_entry.id   AF-A0A1J1H6Q6-F1
#
_cell.length_a   1.000
_cell.length_b   1.000
_cell.length_c   1.000
_cell.angle_alpha   90.00
_cell.angle_beta   90.00
_cell.angle_gamma   90.00
#
_symmetry.space_group_name_H-M   'P 1'
#
loop_
_entity.id
_entity.type
_entity.pdbx_description
1 polymer ?
#
loop_
_entity_poly.entity_id
_entity_poly.type
_entity_poly.pdbx_seq_one_letter_code
_entity_poly.pdbx_strand_id
1 'polypeptide(L)'
;MAMNAARLVNYEFTMDEPVKDTMIRDAKNIYKKILYVCFHQYDDDNTIKNWDLWGSFIVYISLSITIFLDEEVIDKKNTFAYFFVFFIIGHILVSFNLSLLHINRQFFQSLCIISYSLFPFVFSSFVNLFISSPSLRLLFSLFSVVWSSYNCILILAKFIKKNRILISFFPICLLHAFIATFLLIK
;
A
#
# COMPACT_ATOMS: atom_id res chain seq x y z
N MET A 1 -57.74 -16.82 -8.17
CA MET A 1 -56.68 -17.69 -8.76
C MET A 1 -55.72 -16.81 -9.56
N ALA A 2 -54.89 -16.00 -8.89
CA ALA A 2 -53.96 -15.07 -9.55
C ALA A 2 -52.82 -14.67 -8.59
N MET A 3 -52.09 -15.66 -8.08
CA MET A 3 -51.07 -15.42 -7.05
C MET A 3 -49.81 -16.27 -7.26
N ASN A 4 -49.44 -16.56 -8.50
CA ASN A 4 -48.24 -17.36 -8.82
C ASN A 4 -47.35 -16.80 -9.95
N ALA A 5 -47.64 -15.62 -10.52
CA ALA A 5 -46.84 -15.08 -11.63
C ALA A 5 -45.76 -14.04 -11.21
N ALA A 6 -45.81 -13.51 -9.99
CA ALA A 6 -44.93 -12.43 -9.54
C ALA A 6 -43.61 -12.90 -8.90
N ARG A 7 -43.28 -14.20 -8.97
CA ARG A 7 -42.09 -14.79 -8.31
C ARG A 7 -40.92 -15.12 -9.25
N LEU A 8 -40.98 -14.76 -10.53
CA LEU A 8 -39.99 -15.16 -11.53
C LEU A 8 -39.25 -14.00 -12.21
N VAL A 9 -39.33 -12.78 -11.70
CA VAL A 9 -38.60 -11.64 -12.28
C VAL A 9 -37.75 -11.00 -11.18
N ASN A 10 -36.44 -10.95 -11.41
CA ASN A 10 -35.39 -10.33 -10.58
C ASN A 10 -34.65 -11.25 -9.57
N TYR A 11 -34.26 -12.44 -10.02
CA TYR A 11 -32.96 -13.01 -9.66
C TYR A 11 -32.30 -13.49 -10.96
N GLU A 12 -32.14 -12.57 -11.91
CA GLU A 12 -31.13 -12.75 -12.96
C GLU A 12 -29.78 -12.72 -12.26
N PHE A 13 -29.03 -13.79 -12.47
CA PHE A 13 -27.76 -14.06 -11.83
C PHE A 13 -26.79 -12.89 -12.04
N THR A 14 -26.19 -12.46 -10.94
CA THR A 14 -24.99 -11.63 -10.81
C THR A 14 -23.73 -12.31 -11.40
N MET A 15 -23.86 -13.00 -12.55
CA MET A 15 -22.82 -13.85 -13.17
C MET A 15 -22.44 -13.44 -14.61
N ASP A 16 -23.01 -12.36 -15.15
CA ASP A 16 -22.65 -11.83 -16.49
C ASP A 16 -21.92 -10.47 -16.42
N GLU A 17 -21.38 -10.08 -15.26
CA GLU A 17 -20.44 -8.95 -15.23
C GLU A 17 -19.13 -9.43 -15.89
N PRO A 18 -18.70 -8.85 -17.03
CA PRO A 18 -17.50 -9.29 -17.69
C PRO A 18 -16.31 -9.08 -16.74
N VAL A 19 -15.36 -10.01 -16.75
CA VAL A 19 -14.16 -9.97 -15.89
C VAL A 19 -13.46 -8.60 -15.96
N LYS A 20 -13.53 -7.92 -17.12
CA LYS A 20 -13.01 -6.58 -17.33
C LYS A 20 -13.65 -5.53 -16.40
N ASP A 21 -14.97 -5.56 -16.23
CA ASP A 21 -15.69 -4.58 -15.41
C ASP A 21 -15.36 -4.78 -13.93
N THR A 22 -15.25 -6.03 -13.48
CA THR A 22 -14.76 -6.39 -12.15
C THR A 22 -13.33 -5.87 -11.91
N MET A 23 -12.40 -6.12 -12.85
CA MET A 23 -11.02 -5.64 -12.72
C MET A 23 -10.93 -4.10 -12.69
N ILE A 24 -11.70 -3.41 -13.54
CA ILE A 24 -11.73 -1.94 -13.58
C ILE A 24 -12.30 -1.39 -12.27
N ARG A 25 -13.35 -2.00 -11.73
CA ARG A 25 -13.96 -1.63 -10.46
C ARG A 25 -12.97 -1.77 -9.30
N ASP A 26 -12.27 -2.90 -9.22
CA ASP A 26 -11.27 -3.15 -8.17
C ASP A 26 -10.07 -2.21 -8.29
N ALA A 27 -9.56 -1.98 -9.51
CA ALA A 27 -8.49 -1.02 -9.77
C ALA A 27 -8.90 0.41 -9.35
N LYS A 28 -10.13 0.82 -9.66
CA LYS A 28 -10.67 2.14 -9.26
C LYS A 28 -10.79 2.26 -7.75
N ASN A 29 -11.17 1.19 -7.06
CA ASN A 29 -11.25 1.17 -5.59
C ASN A 29 -9.86 1.29 -4.96
N ILE A 30 -8.88 0.57 -5.49
CA ILE A 30 -7.47 0.65 -5.05
C ILE A 30 -6.93 2.06 -5.29
N TYR A 31 -7.16 2.64 -6.47
CA TYR A 31 -6.76 4.00 -6.79
C TYR A 31 -7.34 5.03 -5.82
N LYS A 32 -8.64 4.94 -5.51
CA LYS A 32 -9.28 5.80 -4.50
C LYS A 32 -8.65 5.66 -3.12
N LYS A 33 -8.29 4.44 -2.71
CA LYS A 33 -7.61 4.19 -1.42
C LYS A 33 -6.21 4.77 -1.40
N ILE A 34 -5.45 4.66 -2.50
CA ILE A 34 -4.14 5.28 -2.62
C ILE A 34 -4.26 6.80 -2.55
N LEU A 35 -5.23 7.41 -3.25
CA LEU A 35 -5.46 8.85 -3.20
C LEU A 35 -5.88 9.32 -1.81
N TYR A 36 -6.79 8.58 -1.17
CA TYR A 36 -7.17 8.84 0.20
C TYR A 36 -5.96 8.77 1.14
N VAL A 37 -5.14 7.74 0.99
CA VAL A 37 -3.99 7.54 1.87
C VAL A 37 -2.89 8.57 1.63
N CYS A 38 -2.57 8.89 0.38
CA CYS A 38 -1.41 9.73 0.04
C CYS A 38 -1.72 11.22 -0.08
N PHE A 39 -2.97 11.59 -0.35
CA PHE A 39 -3.38 12.98 -0.64
C PHE A 39 -4.56 13.44 0.20
N HIS A 40 -5.14 12.58 1.05
CA HIS A 40 -6.35 12.89 1.84
C HIS A 40 -7.53 13.37 0.99
N GLN A 41 -7.49 13.10 -0.32
CA GLN A 41 -8.62 13.32 -1.21
C GLN A 41 -9.62 12.21 -0.88
N TYR A 42 -10.86 12.57 -0.53
CA TYR A 42 -11.99 11.67 -0.17
C TYR A 42 -12.09 11.22 1.31
N ASP A 43 -12.50 12.12 2.21
CA ASP A 43 -12.73 11.83 3.65
C ASP A 43 -14.01 11.02 3.93
N ASP A 44 -14.17 9.87 3.24
CA ASP A 44 -15.19 8.88 3.58
C ASP A 44 -14.53 7.75 4.36
N ASP A 45 -14.76 7.71 5.67
CA ASP A 45 -14.25 6.69 6.59
C ASP A 45 -14.60 5.25 6.14
N ASN A 46 -15.67 5.10 5.33
CA ASN A 46 -16.05 3.82 4.75
C ASN A 46 -15.08 3.31 3.67
N THR A 47 -14.26 4.18 3.08
CA THR A 47 -13.30 3.81 2.02
C THR A 47 -12.21 2.88 2.57
N ILE A 48 -11.69 3.17 3.76
CA ILE A 48 -10.74 2.28 4.47
C ILE A 48 -11.48 1.16 5.22
N LYS A 49 -12.80 1.30 5.36
CA LYS A 49 -13.79 0.27 5.72
C LYS A 49 -13.39 -1.14 5.32
N ASN A 50 -13.36 -1.25 4.00
CA ASN A 50 -13.26 -2.48 3.24
C ASN A 50 -11.78 -2.71 3.00
N TRP A 51 -11.24 -3.80 3.56
CA TRP A 51 -9.88 -4.22 3.28
C TRP A 51 -9.83 -4.88 1.91
N ASP A 52 -8.79 -4.58 1.13
CA ASP A 52 -8.50 -5.29 -0.13
C ASP A 52 -7.02 -5.66 -0.12
N LEU A 53 -6.71 -6.96 -0.03
CA LEU A 53 -5.33 -7.44 -0.02
C LEU A 53 -4.66 -7.25 -1.39
N TRP A 54 -5.44 -7.33 -2.46
CA TRP A 54 -4.99 -7.20 -3.84
C TRP A 54 -4.26 -5.88 -4.10
N GLY A 55 -4.79 -4.75 -3.59
CA GLY A 55 -4.13 -3.46 -3.77
C GLY A 55 -2.76 -3.38 -3.09
N SER A 56 -2.64 -3.96 -1.89
CA SER A 56 -1.33 -4.06 -1.20
C SER A 56 -0.33 -4.86 -2.01
N PHE A 57 -0.76 -5.99 -2.57
CA PHE A 57 0.08 -6.87 -3.36
C PHE A 57 0.55 -6.20 -4.66
N ILE A 58 -0.32 -5.44 -5.33
CA ILE A 58 0.05 -4.65 -6.50
C ILE A 58 1.13 -3.63 -6.16
N VAL A 59 1.00 -2.92 -5.02
CA VAL A 59 2.05 -1.98 -4.58
C VAL A 59 3.36 -2.71 -4.33
N TYR A 60 3.34 -3.85 -3.63
CA TYR A 60 4.53 -4.64 -3.34
C TYR A 60 5.23 -5.13 -4.61
N ILE A 61 4.48 -5.69 -5.56
CA ILE A 61 5.02 -6.13 -6.84
C ILE A 61 5.59 -4.94 -7.61
N SER A 62 4.85 -3.84 -7.71
CA SER A 62 5.30 -2.67 -8.46
C SER A 62 6.61 -2.10 -7.92
N LEU A 63 6.74 -2.00 -6.59
CA LEU A 63 7.98 -1.56 -5.95
C LEU A 63 9.12 -2.55 -6.22
N SER A 64 8.86 -3.84 -6.05
CA SER A 64 9.88 -4.88 -6.23
C SER A 64 10.37 -4.95 -7.69
N ILE A 65 9.47 -4.84 -8.67
CA ILE A 65 9.83 -4.80 -10.10
C ILE A 65 10.64 -3.55 -10.40
N THR A 66 10.22 -2.38 -9.90
CA THR A 66 10.91 -1.12 -10.20
C THR A 66 12.34 -1.11 -9.65
N ILE A 67 12.56 -1.69 -8.47
CA ILE A 67 13.90 -1.87 -7.90
C ILE A 67 14.72 -2.91 -8.69
N PHE A 68 14.08 -3.97 -9.19
CA PHE A 68 14.76 -4.98 -10.02
C PHE A 68 15.22 -4.46 -11.38
N LEU A 69 14.49 -3.49 -11.96
CA LEU A 69 14.83 -2.90 -13.25
C LEU A 69 16.08 -2.01 -13.20
N ASP A 70 16.63 -1.72 -12.01
CA ASP A 70 17.89 -0.99 -11.90
C ASP A 70 19.07 -1.88 -12.36
N GLU A 71 19.89 -1.36 -13.25
CA GLU A 71 20.93 -2.11 -14.00
C GLU A 71 21.92 -2.81 -13.07
N GLU A 72 22.29 -2.20 -11.94
CA GLU A 72 23.23 -2.79 -10.97
C GLU A 72 22.62 -3.91 -10.12
N VAL A 73 21.29 -3.95 -10.00
CA VAL A 73 20.56 -5.02 -9.30
C VAL A 73 20.43 -6.25 -10.18
N ILE A 74 20.36 -6.07 -11.50
CA ILE A 74 20.34 -7.18 -12.48
C ILE A 74 21.60 -8.05 -12.35
N ASP A 75 22.75 -7.42 -12.10
CA ASP A 75 24.02 -8.13 -11.89
C ASP A 75 24.03 -8.92 -10.58
N LYS A 76 23.31 -8.45 -9.56
CA LYS A 76 23.20 -9.10 -8.24
C LYS A 76 21.85 -9.81 -8.11
N LYS A 77 21.69 -10.93 -8.84
CA LYS A 77 20.46 -11.74 -8.90
C LYS A 77 19.79 -12.06 -7.55
N ASN A 78 20.55 -12.17 -6.47
CA ASN A 78 20.00 -12.48 -5.14
C ASN A 78 19.48 -11.26 -4.37
N THR A 79 19.92 -10.04 -4.69
CA THR A 79 19.53 -8.80 -3.98
C THR A 79 18.02 -8.59 -4.02
N PHE A 80 17.40 -8.87 -5.16
CA PHE A 80 15.94 -8.81 -5.31
C PHE A 80 15.21 -9.75 -4.34
N ALA A 81 15.64 -11.01 -4.25
CA ALA A 81 15.00 -11.99 -3.39
C ALA A 81 15.13 -11.60 -1.91
N TYR A 82 16.31 -11.13 -1.49
CA TYR A 82 16.52 -10.63 -0.13
C TYR A 82 15.61 -9.43 0.15
N PHE A 83 15.60 -8.43 -0.73
CA PHE A 83 14.75 -7.26 -0.58
C PHE A 83 13.28 -7.67 -0.42
N PHE A 84 12.75 -8.48 -1.33
CA PHE A 84 11.35 -8.89 -1.33
C PHE A 84 10.96 -9.64 -0.04
N VAL A 85 11.80 -10.56 0.43
CA VAL A 85 11.55 -11.33 1.66
C VAL A 85 11.59 -10.43 2.89
N PHE A 86 12.64 -9.61 3.06
CA PHE A 86 12.75 -8.70 4.19
C PHE A 86 11.65 -7.64 4.19
N PHE A 87 11.28 -7.15 3.02
CA PHE A 87 10.21 -6.21 2.81
C PHE A 87 8.85 -6.78 3.26
N ILE A 88 8.47 -7.96 2.77
CA ILE A 88 7.20 -8.61 3.16
C ILE A 88 7.17 -8.90 4.66
N ILE A 89 8.24 -9.48 5.20
CA ILE A 89 8.33 -9.78 6.63
C ILE A 89 8.24 -8.49 7.45
N GLY A 90 8.95 -7.44 7.05
CA GLY A 90 8.88 -6.12 7.66
C GLY A 90 7.45 -5.56 7.68
N HIS A 91 6.76 -5.59 6.54
CA HIS A 91 5.36 -5.16 6.45
C HIS A 91 4.43 -5.95 7.38
N ILE A 92 4.57 -7.27 7.42
CA ILE A 92 3.78 -8.13 8.30
C ILE A 92 4.07 -7.81 9.77
N LEU A 93 5.35 -7.69 10.16
CA LEU A 93 5.77 -7.40 11.53
C LEU A 93 5.27 -6.03 12.00
N VAL A 94 5.39 -4.98 11.18
CA VAL A 94 4.87 -3.65 11.51
C VAL A 94 3.34 -3.70 11.64
N SER A 95 2.64 -4.34 10.69
CA SER A 95 1.19 -4.48 10.75
C SER A 95 0.73 -5.26 11.98
N PHE A 96 1.51 -6.28 12.38
CA PHE A 96 1.24 -7.10 13.54
C PHE A 96 1.47 -6.31 14.84
N ASN A 97 2.56 -5.54 14.92
CA ASN A 97 2.83 -4.63 16.03
C ASN A 97 1.66 -3.65 16.26
N LEU A 98 1.13 -3.08 15.17
CA LEU A 98 -0.03 -2.20 15.20
C LEU A 98 -1.31 -2.92 15.66
N SER A 99 -1.51 -4.16 15.22
CA SER A 99 -2.63 -4.99 15.69
C SER A 99 -2.52 -5.30 17.19
N LEU A 100 -1.32 -5.62 17.68
CA LEU A 100 -1.05 -5.90 19.10
C LEU A 100 -1.22 -4.68 20.00
N LEU A 101 -0.96 -3.48 19.47
CA LEU A 101 -1.21 -2.22 20.18
C LEU A 101 -2.70 -1.92 20.40
N HIS A 102 -3.59 -2.83 19.96
CA HIS A 102 -5.04 -2.76 20.05
C HIS A 102 -5.59 -1.50 19.38
N ILE A 103 -5.14 -1.27 18.14
CA ILE A 103 -5.83 -0.34 17.24
C ILE A 103 -7.23 -0.88 17.01
N ASN A 104 -8.25 -0.01 16.98
CA ASN A 104 -9.65 -0.39 16.79
C ASN A 104 -9.97 -0.92 15.36
N ARG A 105 -9.00 -1.55 14.66
CA ARG A 105 -9.10 -2.02 13.27
C ARG A 105 -8.47 -3.40 13.10
N GLN A 106 -8.87 -4.10 12.03
CA GLN A 106 -8.39 -5.44 11.71
C GLN A 106 -6.94 -5.40 11.19
N PHE A 107 -6.13 -6.43 11.50
CA PHE A 107 -4.73 -6.58 11.06
C PHE A 107 -4.53 -6.35 9.55
N PHE A 108 -5.38 -6.95 8.71
CA PHE A 108 -5.25 -6.81 7.26
C PHE A 108 -5.50 -5.38 6.78
N GLN A 109 -6.29 -4.63 7.52
CA GLN A 109 -6.61 -3.27 7.16
C GLN A 109 -5.49 -2.30 7.54
N SER A 110 -4.80 -2.50 8.66
CA SER A 110 -3.57 -1.76 8.95
C SER A 110 -2.47 -2.09 7.92
N LEU A 111 -2.35 -3.37 7.54
CA LEU A 111 -1.45 -3.81 6.47
C LEU A 111 -1.72 -3.07 5.16
N CYS A 112 -3.00 -2.93 4.78
CA CYS A 112 -3.39 -2.18 3.59
C CYS A 112 -3.08 -0.68 3.69
N ILE A 113 -3.29 -0.04 4.83
CA ILE A 113 -2.98 1.40 4.98
C ILE A 113 -1.49 1.64 4.81
N ILE A 114 -0.66 0.81 5.44
CA ILE A 114 0.81 0.92 5.37
C ILE A 114 1.29 0.69 3.94
N SER A 115 0.75 -0.32 3.24
CA SER A 115 1.13 -0.59 1.85
C SER A 115 0.72 0.55 0.92
N TYR A 116 -0.49 1.09 1.02
CA TYR A 116 -0.94 2.19 0.16
C TYR A 116 -0.13 3.48 0.39
N SER A 117 0.39 3.67 1.60
CA SER A 117 1.28 4.80 1.90
C SER A 117 2.62 4.73 1.17
N LEU A 118 3.01 3.56 0.64
CA LEU A 118 4.26 3.38 -0.11
C LEU A 118 4.17 3.83 -1.58
N PHE A 119 3.01 4.25 -2.06
CA PHE A 119 2.89 4.71 -3.43
C PHE A 119 3.93 5.79 -3.85
N PRO A 120 4.30 6.78 -3.01
CA PRO A 120 5.38 7.71 -3.31
C PRO A 120 6.76 7.04 -3.48
N PHE A 121 7.01 5.89 -2.85
CA PHE A 121 8.23 5.11 -3.10
C PHE A 121 8.23 4.46 -4.47
N VAL A 122 7.10 3.90 -4.90
CA VAL A 122 6.95 3.35 -6.25
C VAL A 122 7.22 4.42 -7.31
N PHE A 123 6.61 5.60 -7.13
CA PHE A 123 6.81 6.73 -8.03
C PHE A 123 8.27 7.20 -8.06
N SER A 124 8.89 7.43 -6.90
CA SER A 124 10.30 7.87 -6.84
C SER A 124 11.26 6.81 -7.38
N SER A 125 11.02 5.52 -7.12
CA SER A 125 11.83 4.44 -7.69
C SER A 125 11.75 4.44 -9.21
N PHE A 126 10.56 4.67 -9.77
CA PHE A 126 10.36 4.70 -11.22
C PHE A 126 11.05 5.90 -11.87
N VAL A 127 10.96 7.07 -11.25
CA VAL A 127 11.66 8.28 -11.69
C VAL A 127 13.18 8.10 -11.59
N ASN A 128 13.67 7.46 -10.53
CA ASN A 128 15.10 7.21 -10.32
C ASN A 128 15.74 6.33 -11.41
N LEU A 129 14.97 5.47 -12.09
CA LEU A 129 15.48 4.69 -13.24
C LEU A 129 16.00 5.60 -14.37
N PHE A 130 15.42 6.78 -14.53
CA PHE A 130 15.81 7.74 -15.58
C PHE A 130 16.82 8.78 -15.10
N ILE A 131 17.08 8.88 -13.79
CA ILE A 131 17.94 9.91 -13.20
C ILE A 131 19.29 9.30 -12.82
N SER A 132 20.36 9.77 -13.45
CA SER A 132 21.72 9.30 -13.14
C SER A 132 22.32 9.98 -11.88
N SER A 133 21.96 11.24 -11.61
CA SER A 133 22.59 12.01 -10.54
C SER A 133 22.23 11.49 -9.13
N PRO A 134 23.21 11.13 -8.28
CA PRO A 134 22.96 10.60 -6.93
C PRO A 134 22.26 11.61 -5.99
N SER A 135 22.53 12.91 -6.14
CA SER A 135 21.93 13.94 -5.30
C SER A 135 20.41 14.06 -5.49
N LEU A 136 19.93 13.98 -6.74
CA LEU A 136 18.48 13.99 -7.02
C LEU A 136 17.82 12.71 -6.52
N ARG A 137 18.46 11.55 -6.68
CA ARG A 137 17.95 10.28 -6.15
C ARG A 137 17.78 10.33 -4.63
N LEU A 138 18.75 10.91 -3.93
CA LEU A 138 18.67 11.15 -2.49
C LEU A 138 17.52 12.09 -2.11
N LEU A 139 17.33 13.17 -2.87
CA LEU A 139 16.22 14.09 -2.65
C LEU A 139 14.85 13.40 -2.81
N PHE A 140 14.65 12.64 -3.89
CA PHE A 140 13.41 11.89 -4.11
C PHE A 140 13.17 10.81 -3.06
N SER A 141 14.21 10.10 -2.63
CA SER A 141 14.11 9.09 -1.57
C SER A 141 13.70 9.72 -0.23
N LEU A 142 14.36 10.82 0.18
CA LEU A 142 13.99 11.55 1.40
C LEU A 142 12.56 12.08 1.35
N PHE A 143 12.17 12.65 0.20
CA PHE A 143 10.81 13.13 0.00
C PHE A 143 9.80 12.00 0.16
N SER A 144 10.03 10.85 -0.46
CA SER A 144 9.16 9.67 -0.33
C SER A 144 9.08 9.16 1.10
N VAL A 145 10.19 9.13 1.86
CA VAL A 145 10.17 8.72 3.27
C VAL A 145 9.29 9.65 4.10
N VAL A 146 9.53 10.96 3.99
CA VAL A 146 8.79 11.96 4.76
C VAL A 146 7.31 11.92 4.40
N TRP A 147 7.00 11.92 3.09
CA TRP A 147 5.62 11.90 2.60
C TRP A 147 4.89 10.63 3.05
N SER A 148 5.45 9.45 2.78
CA SER A 148 4.80 8.17 3.08
C SER A 148 4.61 7.98 4.59
N SER A 149 5.62 8.33 5.39
CA SER A 149 5.54 8.21 6.85
C SER A 149 4.51 9.17 7.43
N TYR A 150 4.51 10.43 7.00
CA TYR A 150 3.55 11.43 7.46
C TYR A 150 2.10 11.00 7.17
N ASN A 151 1.81 10.60 5.93
CA ASN A 151 0.48 10.18 5.50
C ASN A 151 0.01 8.91 6.22
N CYS A 152 0.89 7.90 6.33
CA CYS A 152 0.59 6.67 7.08
C CYS A 152 0.26 6.97 8.55
N ILE A 153 1.09 7.79 9.19
CA ILE A 153 0.93 8.20 10.59
C ILE A 153 -0.38 8.97 10.79
N LEU A 154 -0.68 9.93 9.92
CA LEU A 154 -1.86 10.78 10.05
C LEU A 154 -3.16 9.97 10.02
N ILE A 155 -3.25 8.99 9.13
CA ILE A 155 -4.42 8.12 9.01
C ILE A 155 -4.50 7.15 10.18
N LEU A 156 -3.38 6.54 10.55
CA LEU A 156 -3.36 5.56 11.61
C LEU A 156 -3.59 6.20 12.99
N ALA A 157 -3.16 7.45 13.18
CA ALA A 157 -3.39 8.23 14.40
C ALA A 157 -4.89 8.43 14.70
N LYS A 158 -5.77 8.43 13.68
CA LYS A 158 -7.24 8.45 13.88
C LYS A 158 -7.74 7.24 14.68
N PHE A 159 -7.01 6.11 14.66
CA PHE A 159 -7.42 4.84 15.26
C PHE A 159 -6.58 4.40 16.48
N ILE A 160 -5.47 5.09 16.76
CA ILE A 160 -4.57 4.79 17.88
C ILE A 160 -4.93 5.66 19.10
N LYS A 161 -4.92 5.09 20.30
CA LYS A 161 -5.04 5.85 21.56
C LYS A 161 -3.84 6.80 21.72
N LYS A 162 -4.08 8.06 22.12
CA LYS A 162 -3.05 9.12 22.24
C LYS A 162 -1.75 8.68 22.95
N ASN A 163 -1.86 7.85 23.99
CA ASN A 163 -0.70 7.39 24.78
C ASN A 163 0.18 6.33 24.08
N ARG A 164 -0.25 5.77 22.94
CA ARG A 164 0.47 4.70 22.20
C ARG A 164 0.97 5.12 20.82
N ILE A 165 0.76 6.39 20.48
CA ILE A 165 1.09 7.00 19.19
C ILE A 165 2.58 6.88 18.90
N LEU A 166 3.45 7.31 19.82
CA LEU A 166 4.90 7.34 19.61
C LEU A 166 5.48 5.93 19.37
N ILE A 167 5.03 4.94 20.14
CA ILE A 167 5.48 3.54 20.06
C ILE A 167 5.05 2.90 18.73
N SER A 168 3.90 3.32 18.19
CA SER A 168 3.37 2.83 16.92
C SER A 168 4.16 3.38 15.72
N PHE A 169 4.72 4.59 15.82
CA PHE A 169 5.34 5.29 14.69
C PHE A 169 6.76 4.81 14.41
N PHE A 170 7.52 4.48 15.45
CA PHE A 170 8.89 4.02 15.32
C PHE A 170 9.05 2.87 14.30
N PRO A 171 8.30 1.75 14.37
CA PRO A 171 8.44 0.66 13.42
C PRO A 171 8.03 1.03 11.98
N ILE A 172 7.06 1.95 11.80
CA ILE A 172 6.64 2.44 10.49
C ILE A 172 7.77 3.24 9.83
N CYS A 173 8.31 4.22 10.56
CA CYS A 173 9.41 5.06 10.07
C CYS A 173 10.66 4.21 9.77
N LEU A 174 10.95 3.21 10.62
CA LEU A 174 12.07 2.30 10.41
C LEU A 174 11.92 1.50 9.10
N LEU A 175 10.72 0.97 8.83
CA LEU A 175 10.42 0.26 7.59
C LEU A 175 10.57 1.16 6.36
N HIS A 176 10.05 2.39 6.40
CA HIS A 176 10.19 3.35 5.29
C HIS A 176 11.65 3.78 5.07
N ALA A 177 12.42 3.96 6.14
CA ALA A 177 13.85 4.25 6.06
C ALA A 177 14.63 3.07 5.44
N PHE A 178 14.30 1.84 5.82
CA PHE A 178 14.88 0.64 5.22
C PHE A 178 14.58 0.54 3.73
N ILE A 179 13.35 0.81 3.30
CA ILE A 179 12.99 0.82 1.87
C ILE A 179 13.78 1.91 1.13
N ALA A 180 13.91 3.11 1.72
CA ALA A 180 14.70 4.20 1.15
C ALA A 180 16.18 3.85 0.94
N THR A 181 16.80 3.05 1.81
CA THR A 181 18.20 2.64 1.59
C THR A 181 18.33 1.78 0.34
N PHE A 182 17.37 0.89 0.08
CA PHE A 182 17.36 0.09 -1.15
C PHE A 182 17.09 0.95 -2.41
N LEU A 183 16.32 2.03 -2.31
CA LEU A 183 16.17 2.98 -3.44
C LEU A 183 17.45 3.76 -3.76
N LEU A 184 18.37 3.88 -2.80
CA LEU A 184 19.63 4.61 -2.98
C LEU A 184 20.77 3.73 -3.47
N ILE A 185 20.68 2.44 -3.19
CA ILE A 185 21.61 1.43 -3.70
C ILE A 185 21.27 1.23 -5.17
N LYS A 186 22.03 1.94 -6.01
CA LYS A 186 22.51 1.37 -7.27
C LYS A 186 23.59 0.35 -6.88
#